data_AF-A0A418RP09-F1
#
_entry.id   AF-A0A418RP09-F1
#
_cell.length_a   1.000
_cell.length_b   1.000
_cell.length_c   1.000
_cell.angle_alpha   90.00
_cell.angle_beta   90.00
_cell.angle_gamma   90.00
#
_symmetry.space_group_name_H-M   'P 1'
#
loop_
_entity.id
_entity.type
_entity.pdbx_description
1 polymer ?
#
loop_
_entity_poly.entity_id
_entity_poly.type
_entity_poly.pdbx_seq_one_letter_code
_entity_poly.pdbx_strand_id
1 'polypeptide(L)'
;MSVGEVQRFYQKIRRDTDFFQLFVKAIESTPPEYRDQAINNFVKAQGFDFSIEEFNDVVGVLENSARSVNKLERFFIWLSGVSPRILAGCPESEQKKHAALGGVVLIPALLAIVTASFLLYTLNFSVYTIAPVALLWSCMVLLMDRALLATYRRGFTFLGKLGQFSLRFVIALLIAITVAHPVVLLLFSERIDAAYNEGRIKTELNNLALQCDLKNPQSELSLLDAKMTLFRNELKNGNQLFDPAICNNPQLSSPVEVSAIEKLKQEIESIKIKQTQADQDVTVFIANAEKEKQGIAGNGFTGVSGCKKGTQCKKWLSQASDRKDDSIQLGKDMVALEGQISELNKKIAGELIEVKQASKAQCEKERDELKAVRMKQRDLDQKNIESLSDQQNSMSRRCAEKEASITHLKPDVLTQTEILTQLMFPGEGVSWHNLLVFLIFMLLFLAIDMLAVVLKMARIGVYETKVDMEETHNALLDFIKQRHQVVSQFAELANQEQIMIKQLNVNVLKQGLDENFTKLIKAFNQADRQRLNNFFKD
;
A
#
# COMPACT_ATOMS: atom_id res chain seq x y z
N MET A 1 51.43 -22.02 -46.84
CA MET A 1 51.89 -21.26 -48.03
C MET A 1 50.75 -21.14 -49.05
N SER A 2 49.95 -22.19 -49.27
CA SER A 2 48.88 -22.25 -50.29
C SER A 2 47.68 -21.31 -50.10
N VAL A 3 47.25 -20.97 -48.87
CA VAL A 3 46.06 -20.10 -48.65
C VAL A 3 46.22 -18.70 -49.27
N GLY A 4 47.42 -18.11 -49.18
CA GLY A 4 47.70 -16.79 -49.74
C GLY A 4 47.71 -16.78 -51.27
N GLU A 5 48.13 -17.88 -51.90
CA GLU A 5 48.16 -18.03 -53.35
C GLU A 5 46.78 -18.36 -53.93
N VAL A 6 46.01 -19.20 -53.24
CA VAL A 6 44.59 -19.47 -53.55
C VAL A 6 43.77 -18.18 -53.47
N GLN A 7 44.01 -17.33 -52.45
CA GLN A 7 43.36 -16.02 -52.37
C GLN A 7 43.77 -15.07 -53.50
N ARG A 8 45.05 -15.03 -53.89
CA ARG A 8 45.50 -14.22 -55.03
C ARG A 8 44.89 -14.70 -56.34
N PHE A 9 44.80 -16.01 -56.54
CA PHE A 9 44.17 -16.62 -57.71
C PHE A 9 42.67 -16.29 -57.77
N TYR A 10 41.96 -16.45 -56.65
CA TYR A 10 40.55 -16.09 -56.55
C TYR A 10 40.30 -14.59 -56.79
N GLN A 11 41.15 -13.72 -56.23
CA GLN A 11 41.08 -12.28 -56.49
C GLN A 11 41.36 -11.94 -57.96
N LYS A 12 42.27 -12.67 -58.62
CA LYS A 12 42.58 -12.47 -60.04
C LYS A 12 41.43 -12.92 -60.93
N ILE A 13 40.82 -14.07 -60.65
CA ILE A 13 39.57 -14.52 -61.32
C ILE A 13 38.45 -13.48 -61.17
N ARG A 14 38.29 -12.91 -59.98
CA ARG A 14 37.20 -11.96 -59.71
C ARG A 14 37.41 -10.59 -60.37
N ARG A 15 38.66 -10.16 -60.56
CA ARG A 15 38.99 -8.80 -61.02
C ARG A 15 39.29 -8.74 -62.53
N ASP A 16 39.74 -9.85 -63.12
CA ASP A 16 40.15 -9.92 -64.52
C ASP A 16 39.21 -10.86 -65.30
N THR A 17 38.28 -10.24 -66.03
CA THR A 17 37.26 -10.94 -66.83
C THR A 17 37.86 -11.79 -67.95
N ASP A 18 38.97 -11.36 -68.55
CA ASP A 18 39.62 -12.08 -69.64
C ASP A 18 40.32 -13.33 -69.09
N PHE A 19 40.94 -13.20 -67.92
CA PHE A 19 41.52 -14.33 -67.19
C PHE A 19 40.45 -15.37 -66.81
N PHE A 20 39.28 -14.93 -66.34
CA PHE A 20 38.16 -15.83 -66.02
C PHE A 20 37.64 -16.56 -67.26
N GLN A 21 37.46 -15.87 -68.38
CA GLN A 21 37.02 -16.49 -69.64
C GLN A 21 38.03 -17.53 -70.15
N LEU A 22 39.33 -17.25 -70.07
CA LEU A 22 40.38 -18.20 -70.40
C LEU A 22 40.36 -19.45 -69.51
N PHE A 23 40.14 -19.26 -68.20
CA PHE A 23 40.02 -20.36 -67.24
C PHE A 23 38.80 -21.25 -67.52
N VAL A 24 37.63 -20.65 -67.75
CA VAL A 24 36.40 -21.38 -68.08
C VAL A 24 36.56 -22.15 -69.39
N LYS A 25 37.11 -21.52 -70.43
CA LYS A 25 37.34 -22.16 -71.73
C LYS A 25 38.32 -23.33 -71.66
N ALA A 26 39.35 -23.24 -70.81
CA ALA A 26 40.29 -24.33 -70.58
C ALA A 26 39.64 -25.53 -69.86
N ILE A 27 38.71 -25.26 -68.94
CA ILE A 27 37.98 -26.30 -68.20
C ILE A 27 36.90 -26.96 -69.05
N GLU A 28 36.18 -26.19 -69.86
CA GLU A 28 35.10 -26.69 -70.72
C GLU A 28 35.61 -27.52 -71.90
N SER A 29 36.82 -27.25 -72.39
CA SER A 29 37.46 -28.02 -73.46
C SER A 29 38.09 -29.34 -73.00
N THR A 30 38.12 -29.61 -71.69
CA THR A 30 38.73 -30.81 -71.12
C THR A 30 37.67 -31.85 -70.69
N PRO A 31 37.82 -33.14 -71.05
CA PRO A 31 36.94 -34.21 -70.55
C PRO A 31 36.91 -34.28 -69.01
N PRO A 32 35.77 -34.65 -68.41
CA PRO A 32 35.57 -34.57 -66.95
C PRO A 32 36.56 -35.41 -66.14
N GLU A 33 37.07 -36.51 -66.69
CA GLU A 33 38.06 -37.39 -66.03
C GLU A 33 39.45 -36.74 -65.85
N TYR A 34 39.79 -35.72 -66.65
CA TYR A 34 41.11 -35.06 -66.62
C TYR A 34 41.06 -33.60 -66.15
N ARG A 35 39.87 -33.13 -65.72
CA ARG A 35 39.63 -31.74 -65.36
C ARG A 35 40.50 -31.25 -64.20
N ASP A 36 40.68 -32.10 -63.19
CA ASP A 36 41.46 -31.75 -62.00
C ASP A 36 42.95 -31.59 -62.32
N GLN A 37 43.46 -32.45 -63.21
CA GLN A 37 44.83 -32.37 -63.71
C GLN A 37 45.03 -31.16 -64.62
N ALA A 38 44.04 -30.82 -65.45
CA ALA A 38 44.07 -29.64 -66.30
C ALA A 38 44.04 -28.34 -65.49
N ILE A 39 43.25 -28.27 -64.42
CA ILE A 39 43.22 -27.12 -63.49
C ILE A 39 44.58 -26.97 -62.80
N ASN A 40 45.16 -28.07 -62.30
CA ASN A 40 46.50 -28.04 -61.69
C ASN A 40 47.58 -27.54 -62.67
N ASN A 41 47.53 -27.99 -63.92
CA ASN A 41 48.46 -27.56 -64.95
C ASN A 41 48.25 -26.09 -65.36
N PHE A 42 47.00 -25.64 -65.44
CA PHE A 42 46.64 -24.25 -65.74
C PHE A 42 47.14 -23.30 -64.65
N VAL A 43 46.88 -23.64 -63.39
CA VAL A 43 47.30 -22.87 -62.21
C VAL A 43 48.82 -22.73 -62.17
N LYS A 44 49.56 -23.83 -62.40
CA LYS A 44 51.03 -23.81 -62.49
C LYS A 44 51.56 -23.00 -63.68
N ALA A 45 50.93 -23.12 -64.86
CA ALA A 45 51.32 -22.35 -66.05
C ALA A 45 51.14 -20.84 -65.86
N GLN A 46 50.21 -20.42 -64.99
CA GLN A 46 49.94 -19.02 -64.66
C GLN A 46 50.74 -18.50 -63.45
N GLY A 47 51.68 -19.31 -62.93
CA GLY A 47 52.61 -18.92 -61.86
C GLY A 47 52.03 -18.99 -60.44
N PHE A 48 50.98 -19.80 -60.23
CA PHE A 48 50.43 -20.09 -58.92
C PHE A 48 50.84 -21.50 -58.47
N ASP A 49 51.26 -21.67 -57.22
CA ASP A 49 51.79 -22.93 -56.68
C ASP A 49 50.84 -23.49 -55.61
N PHE A 50 49.63 -23.86 -56.03
CA PHE A 50 48.66 -24.59 -55.21
C PHE A 50 48.01 -25.72 -56.02
N SER A 51 47.55 -26.76 -55.32
CA SER A 51 46.82 -27.89 -55.90
C SER A 51 45.31 -27.72 -55.80
N ILE A 52 44.55 -28.43 -56.65
CA ILE A 52 43.09 -28.36 -56.66
C ILE A 52 42.47 -28.89 -55.36
N GLU A 53 43.12 -29.82 -54.66
CA GLU A 53 42.69 -30.31 -53.35
C GLU A 53 42.78 -29.19 -52.31
N GLU A 54 43.87 -28.42 -52.29
CA GLU A 54 44.01 -27.24 -51.42
C GLU A 54 43.03 -26.12 -51.78
N PHE A 55 42.75 -25.93 -53.09
CA PHE A 55 41.73 -24.99 -53.54
C PHE A 55 40.34 -25.37 -53.02
N ASN A 56 39.96 -26.65 -53.15
CA ASN A 56 38.68 -27.15 -52.68
C ASN A 56 38.55 -27.10 -51.15
N ASP A 57 39.62 -27.38 -50.40
CA ASP A 57 39.64 -27.29 -48.95
C ASP A 57 39.46 -25.84 -48.46
N VAL A 58 40.18 -24.89 -49.07
CA VAL A 58 40.05 -23.45 -48.74
C VAL A 58 38.68 -22.90 -49.12
N VAL A 59 38.14 -23.28 -50.28
CA VAL A 59 36.78 -22.92 -50.70
C VAL A 59 35.75 -23.53 -49.74
N GLY A 60 35.93 -24.77 -49.32
CA GLY A 60 35.09 -25.42 -48.32
C GLY A 60 35.13 -24.72 -46.96
N VAL A 61 36.31 -24.30 -46.49
CA VAL A 61 36.46 -23.53 -45.24
C VAL A 61 35.82 -22.14 -45.33
N LEU A 62 35.95 -21.44 -46.46
CA LEU A 62 35.30 -20.15 -46.70
C LEU A 62 33.78 -20.28 -46.78
N GLU A 63 33.28 -21.34 -47.43
CA GLU A 63 31.85 -21.63 -47.51
C GLU A 63 31.27 -22.02 -46.15
N ASN A 64 32.03 -22.75 -45.32
CA ASN A 64 31.66 -23.09 -43.96
C ASN A 64 31.67 -21.89 -43.01
N SER A 65 32.61 -20.95 -43.19
CA SER A 65 32.66 -19.68 -42.44
C SER A 65 31.48 -18.76 -42.78
N ALA A 66 31.11 -18.67 -44.07
CA ALA A 66 29.94 -17.91 -44.55
C ALA A 66 28.59 -18.54 -44.15
N ARG A 67 28.53 -19.85 -43.87
CA ARG A 67 27.30 -20.57 -43.50
C ARG A 67 26.93 -20.53 -42.02
N SER A 68 27.70 -19.86 -41.16
CA SER A 68 27.36 -19.74 -39.74
C SER A 68 26.24 -18.71 -39.47
N VAL A 69 25.07 -18.92 -40.10
CA VAL A 69 23.84 -18.19 -39.74
C VAL A 69 23.57 -18.46 -38.26
N ASN A 70 23.76 -17.43 -37.44
CA ASN A 70 23.63 -17.49 -35.99
C ASN A 70 22.26 -18.06 -35.61
N LYS A 71 22.17 -18.88 -34.55
CA LYS A 71 20.89 -19.42 -34.08
C LYS A 71 19.85 -18.33 -33.82
N LEU A 72 20.31 -17.16 -33.34
CA LEU A 72 19.53 -15.94 -33.18
C LEU A 72 18.98 -15.40 -34.50
N GLU A 73 19.80 -15.33 -35.54
CA GLU A 73 19.37 -14.87 -36.86
C GLU A 73 18.30 -15.80 -37.45
N ARG A 74 18.45 -17.11 -37.30
CA ARG A 74 17.41 -18.09 -37.70
C ARG A 74 16.11 -17.90 -36.93
N PHE A 75 16.19 -17.60 -35.63
CA PHE A 75 15.02 -17.31 -34.80
C PHE A 75 14.31 -16.03 -35.26
N PHE A 76 15.05 -14.95 -35.53
CA PHE A 76 14.48 -13.70 -36.05
C PHE A 76 13.91 -13.87 -37.46
N ILE A 77 14.56 -14.65 -38.33
CA ILE A 77 14.02 -15.01 -39.65
C ILE A 77 12.70 -15.77 -39.50
N TRP A 78 12.62 -16.73 -38.57
CA TRP A 78 11.38 -17.47 -38.30
C TRP A 78 10.25 -16.56 -37.80
N LEU A 79 10.57 -15.59 -36.94
CA LEU A 79 9.63 -14.57 -36.45
C LEU A 79 9.07 -13.69 -37.57
N SER A 80 9.86 -13.41 -38.61
CA SER A 80 9.42 -12.59 -39.74
C SER A 80 8.34 -13.24 -40.63
N GLY A 81 8.03 -14.53 -40.42
CA GLY A 81 7.00 -15.25 -41.18
C GLY A 81 7.42 -15.66 -42.60
N VAL A 82 8.72 -15.58 -42.90
CA VAL A 82 9.33 -15.83 -44.21
C VAL A 82 9.76 -17.30 -44.35
N SER A 83 9.67 -17.87 -45.56
CA SER A 83 10.14 -19.23 -45.83
C SER A 83 11.67 -19.28 -45.79
N PRO A 84 12.30 -20.02 -44.85
CA PRO A 84 13.75 -20.07 -44.74
C PRO A 84 14.40 -20.73 -45.96
N ARG A 85 13.67 -21.59 -46.69
CA ARG A 85 14.17 -22.25 -47.91
C ARG A 85 14.37 -21.25 -49.05
N ILE A 86 13.40 -20.38 -49.27
CA ILE A 86 13.44 -19.36 -50.34
C ILE A 86 14.45 -18.26 -49.97
N LEU A 87 14.47 -17.88 -48.69
CA LEU A 87 15.37 -16.84 -48.18
C LEU A 87 16.85 -17.26 -48.23
N ALA A 88 17.16 -18.55 -48.06
CA ALA A 88 18.53 -19.05 -48.19
C ALA A 88 19.13 -18.82 -49.58
N GLY A 89 18.29 -18.72 -50.62
CA GLY A 89 18.71 -18.36 -51.98
C GLY A 89 18.83 -16.85 -52.23
N CYS A 90 18.54 -15.99 -51.26
CA CYS A 90 18.60 -14.53 -51.38
C CYS A 90 19.94 -13.97 -50.87
N PRO A 91 20.36 -12.77 -51.35
CA PRO A 91 21.57 -12.11 -50.86
C PRO A 91 21.48 -11.81 -49.36
N GLU A 92 22.62 -11.76 -48.67
CA GLU A 92 22.67 -11.52 -47.22
C GLU A 92 21.95 -10.25 -46.76
N SER A 93 21.90 -9.21 -47.60
CA SER A 93 21.19 -7.96 -47.28
C SER A 93 19.68 -8.19 -47.08
N GLU A 94 19.07 -9.10 -47.84
CA GLU A 94 17.66 -9.48 -47.66
C GLU A 94 17.48 -10.35 -46.42
N GLN A 95 18.43 -11.25 -46.12
CA GLN A 95 18.37 -12.09 -44.92
C GLN A 95 18.41 -11.22 -43.65
N LYS A 96 19.33 -10.26 -43.58
CA LYS A 96 19.45 -9.30 -42.47
C LYS A 96 18.22 -8.38 -42.37
N LYS A 97 17.64 -7.95 -43.50
CA LYS A 97 16.40 -7.17 -43.53
C LYS A 97 15.22 -7.95 -42.93
N HIS A 98 15.06 -9.22 -43.30
CA HIS A 98 13.99 -10.06 -42.76
C HIS A 98 14.24 -10.47 -41.31
N ALA A 99 15.48 -10.68 -40.89
CA ALA A 99 15.83 -10.82 -39.48
C ALA A 99 15.46 -9.54 -38.67
N ALA A 100 15.75 -8.35 -39.20
CA ALA A 100 15.35 -7.09 -38.55
C ALA A 100 13.82 -6.94 -38.47
N LEU A 101 13.08 -7.33 -39.51
CA LEU A 101 11.61 -7.36 -39.48
C LEU A 101 11.07 -8.28 -38.37
N GLY A 102 11.67 -9.46 -38.18
CA GLY A 102 11.31 -10.34 -37.07
C GLY A 102 11.64 -9.75 -35.70
N GLY A 103 12.72 -8.95 -35.60
CA GLY A 103 13.05 -8.19 -34.39
C GLY A 103 12.02 -7.11 -34.04
N VAL A 104 11.47 -6.41 -35.04
CA VAL A 104 10.44 -5.38 -34.82
C VAL A 104 9.15 -5.99 -34.23
N VAL A 105 8.77 -7.20 -34.64
CA VAL A 105 7.58 -7.91 -34.10
C VAL A 105 7.75 -8.30 -32.63
N LEU A 106 8.99 -8.45 -32.16
CA LEU A 106 9.25 -8.79 -30.75
C LEU A 106 8.93 -7.63 -29.80
N ILE A 107 9.02 -6.39 -30.27
CA ILE A 107 8.82 -5.19 -29.43
C ILE A 107 7.36 -5.11 -28.92
N PRO A 108 6.31 -5.18 -29.78
CA PRO A 108 4.92 -5.28 -29.32
C PRO A 108 4.67 -6.46 -28.37
N ALA A 109 5.28 -7.62 -28.64
CA ALA A 109 5.14 -8.79 -27.78
C ALA A 109 5.73 -8.58 -26.38
N LEU A 110 6.89 -7.92 -26.26
CA LEU A 110 7.49 -7.57 -24.96
C LEU A 110 6.63 -6.55 -24.20
N LEU A 111 6.10 -5.55 -24.90
CA LEU A 111 5.19 -4.56 -24.32
C LEU A 111 3.87 -5.20 -23.86
N ALA A 112 3.37 -6.20 -24.57
CA ALA A 112 2.21 -7.00 -24.17
C ALA A 112 2.47 -7.77 -22.85
N ILE A 113 3.69 -8.26 -22.60
CA ILE A 113 4.04 -8.89 -21.30
C ILE A 113 3.93 -7.86 -20.19
N VAL A 114 4.54 -6.68 -20.36
CA VAL A 114 4.55 -5.63 -19.32
C VAL A 114 3.13 -5.16 -19.00
N THR A 115 2.31 -4.94 -20.03
CA THR A 115 0.93 -4.46 -19.86
C THR A 115 0.01 -5.50 -19.23
N ALA A 116 0.05 -6.75 -19.70
CA ALA A 116 -0.73 -7.83 -19.09
C ALA A 116 -0.28 -8.09 -17.64
N SER A 117 1.03 -8.02 -17.36
CA SER A 117 1.56 -8.19 -16.01
C SER A 117 1.09 -7.09 -15.07
N PHE A 118 1.12 -5.84 -15.52
CA PHE A 118 0.64 -4.70 -14.73
C PHE A 118 -0.87 -4.79 -14.46
N LEU A 119 -1.68 -5.12 -15.47
CA LEU A 119 -3.12 -5.26 -15.32
C LEU A 119 -3.50 -6.37 -14.31
N LEU A 120 -2.81 -7.51 -14.36
CA LEU A 120 -3.07 -8.60 -13.41
C LEU A 120 -2.55 -8.27 -12.01
N TYR A 121 -1.46 -7.49 -11.92
CA TYR A 121 -0.94 -6.99 -10.65
C TYR A 121 -1.90 -6.01 -9.98
N THR A 122 -2.55 -5.10 -10.73
CA THR A 122 -3.55 -4.18 -10.17
C THR A 122 -4.83 -4.90 -9.75
N LEU A 123 -5.17 -6.02 -10.38
CA LEU A 123 -6.27 -6.90 -9.98
C LEU A 123 -5.93 -7.83 -8.78
N ASN A 124 -4.79 -7.61 -8.12
CA ASN A 124 -4.31 -8.38 -6.95
C ASN A 124 -4.18 -9.90 -7.20
N PHE A 125 -3.87 -10.33 -8.43
CA PHE A 125 -3.53 -11.72 -8.69
C PHE A 125 -2.15 -12.10 -8.13
N SER A 126 -1.97 -13.38 -7.79
CA SER A 126 -0.67 -13.89 -7.34
C SER A 126 0.37 -13.86 -8.46
N VAL A 127 1.65 -13.66 -8.11
CA VAL A 127 2.77 -13.64 -9.09
C VAL A 127 2.82 -14.95 -9.91
N TYR A 128 2.45 -16.07 -9.29
CA TYR A 128 2.39 -17.39 -9.94
C TYR A 128 1.31 -17.47 -11.04
N THR A 129 0.25 -16.66 -10.95
CA THR A 129 -0.78 -16.54 -11.98
C THR A 129 -0.40 -15.50 -13.04
N ILE A 130 0.25 -14.40 -12.62
CA ILE A 130 0.62 -13.29 -13.51
C ILE A 130 1.57 -13.75 -14.62
N ALA A 131 2.65 -14.43 -14.26
CA ALA A 131 3.70 -14.82 -15.21
C ALA A 131 3.20 -15.70 -16.38
N PRO A 132 2.49 -16.82 -16.17
CA PRO A 132 2.04 -17.66 -17.27
C PRO A 132 0.96 -16.99 -18.13
N VAL A 133 0.07 -16.20 -17.54
CA VAL A 133 -0.99 -15.50 -18.29
C VAL A 133 -0.41 -14.39 -19.16
N ALA A 134 0.53 -13.61 -18.64
CA ALA A 134 1.22 -12.57 -19.40
C ALA A 134 2.06 -13.15 -20.56
N LEU A 135 2.73 -14.28 -20.33
CA LEU A 135 3.47 -14.99 -21.39
C LEU A 135 2.54 -15.55 -22.47
N LEU A 136 1.40 -16.13 -22.09
CA LEU A 136 0.41 -16.64 -23.03
C LEU A 136 -0.15 -15.49 -23.89
N TRP A 137 -0.50 -14.37 -23.25
CA TRP A 137 -0.99 -13.18 -23.95
C TRP A 137 0.04 -12.61 -24.93
N SER A 138 1.29 -12.49 -24.50
CA SER A 138 2.40 -12.06 -25.36
C SER A 138 2.63 -13.02 -26.53
N CYS A 139 2.54 -14.33 -26.31
CA CYS A 139 2.61 -15.32 -27.37
C CYS A 139 1.46 -15.13 -28.38
N MET A 140 0.25 -14.81 -27.92
CA MET A 140 -0.89 -14.51 -28.81
C MET A 140 -0.61 -13.29 -29.69
N VAL A 141 -0.10 -12.19 -29.13
CA VAL A 141 0.28 -10.98 -29.88
C VAL A 141 1.39 -11.29 -30.89
N LEU A 142 2.43 -12.00 -30.47
CA LEU A 142 3.54 -12.43 -31.33
C LEU A 142 3.06 -13.26 -32.53
N LEU A 143 2.13 -14.21 -32.30
CA LEU A 143 1.55 -15.04 -33.35
C LEU A 143 0.67 -14.23 -34.29
N MET A 144 -0.12 -13.29 -33.75
CA MET A 144 -0.97 -12.40 -34.53
C MET A 144 -0.11 -11.52 -35.45
N ASP A 145 0.89 -10.82 -34.92
CA ASP A 145 1.75 -9.95 -35.72
C ASP A 145 2.61 -10.72 -36.73
N ARG A 146 3.06 -11.93 -36.38
CA ARG A 146 3.70 -12.85 -37.33
C ARG A 146 2.76 -13.24 -38.48
N ALA A 147 1.50 -13.57 -38.18
CA ALA A 147 0.51 -13.91 -39.20
C ALA A 147 0.22 -12.70 -40.11
N LEU A 148 0.25 -11.49 -39.56
CA LEU A 148 0.01 -10.25 -40.31
C LEU A 148 1.19 -9.89 -41.22
N LEU A 149 2.42 -10.15 -40.81
CA LEU A 149 3.57 -10.08 -41.72
C LEU A 149 3.51 -11.13 -42.83
N ALA A 150 3.08 -12.36 -42.52
CA ALA A 150 3.01 -13.44 -43.51
C ALA A 150 1.88 -13.25 -44.53
N THR A 151 0.76 -12.61 -44.14
CA THR A 151 -0.42 -12.42 -45.00
C THR A 151 -0.34 -11.19 -45.91
N TYR A 152 0.58 -10.25 -45.65
CA TYR A 152 0.80 -9.12 -46.55
C TYR A 152 1.37 -9.60 -47.90
N ARG A 153 0.56 -9.55 -48.97
CA ARG A 153 0.89 -9.99 -50.34
C ARG A 153 0.82 -8.84 -51.34
N ARG A 154 1.69 -8.89 -52.35
CA ARG A 154 1.91 -7.89 -53.40
C ARG A 154 0.73 -7.68 -54.37
N GLY A 155 -0.15 -8.68 -54.50
CA GLY A 155 -1.10 -8.82 -55.62
C GLY A 155 -2.33 -7.89 -55.66
N PHE A 156 -2.52 -7.00 -54.69
CA PHE A 156 -3.67 -6.08 -54.69
C PHE A 156 -3.43 -4.80 -55.51
N THR A 157 -4.48 -4.29 -56.16
CA THR A 157 -4.50 -2.95 -56.78
C THR A 157 -4.19 -1.87 -55.74
N PHE A 158 -3.78 -0.67 -56.16
CA PHE A 158 -3.46 0.44 -55.24
C PHE A 158 -4.58 0.69 -54.21
N LEU A 159 -5.86 0.59 -54.62
CA LEU A 159 -7.01 0.65 -53.71
C LEU A 159 -7.08 -0.54 -52.73
N GLY A 160 -6.76 -1.75 -53.17
CA GLY A 160 -6.68 -2.92 -52.29
C GLY A 160 -5.54 -2.82 -51.27
N LYS A 161 -4.39 -2.24 -51.66
CA LYS A 161 -3.26 -1.93 -50.75
C LYS A 161 -3.66 -0.89 -49.70
N LEU A 162 -4.34 0.17 -50.12
CA LEU A 162 -4.82 1.21 -49.21
C LEU A 162 -5.89 0.66 -48.25
N GLY A 163 -6.80 -0.20 -48.72
CA GLY A 163 -7.82 -0.84 -47.89
C GLY A 163 -7.22 -1.77 -46.83
N GLN A 164 -6.26 -2.62 -47.22
CA GLN A 164 -5.57 -3.52 -46.29
C GLN A 164 -4.74 -2.75 -45.26
N PHE A 165 -4.07 -1.67 -45.67
CA PHE A 165 -3.33 -0.77 -44.77
C PHE A 165 -4.26 0.00 -43.82
N SER A 166 -5.39 0.53 -44.33
CA SER A 166 -6.36 1.30 -43.55
C SER A 166 -7.03 0.43 -42.49
N LEU A 167 -7.51 -0.76 -42.86
CA LEU A 167 -8.09 -1.70 -41.90
C LEU A 167 -7.08 -2.08 -40.81
N ARG A 168 -5.82 -2.31 -41.19
CA ARG A 168 -4.71 -2.60 -40.27
C ARG A 168 -4.44 -1.41 -39.33
N PHE A 169 -4.39 -0.20 -39.87
CA PHE A 169 -4.17 1.02 -39.10
C PHE A 169 -5.28 1.26 -38.08
N VAL A 170 -6.55 1.01 -38.44
CA VAL A 170 -7.68 1.13 -37.51
C VAL A 170 -7.57 0.13 -36.37
N ILE A 171 -7.24 -1.14 -36.67
CA ILE A 171 -7.04 -2.17 -35.64
C ILE A 171 -5.86 -1.81 -34.73
N ALA A 172 -4.73 -1.38 -35.31
CA ALA A 172 -3.55 -0.95 -34.55
C ALA A 172 -3.85 0.28 -33.69
N LEU A 173 -4.66 1.22 -34.17
CA LEU A 173 -5.08 2.38 -33.40
C LEU A 173 -5.94 1.99 -32.19
N LEU A 174 -6.90 1.07 -32.38
CA LEU A 174 -7.72 0.57 -31.28
C LEU A 174 -6.85 -0.14 -30.23
N ILE A 175 -5.93 -1.00 -30.66
CA ILE A 175 -5.00 -1.70 -29.76
C ILE A 175 -4.10 -0.68 -29.05
N ALA A 176 -3.50 0.27 -29.77
CA ALA A 176 -2.63 1.29 -29.21
C ALA A 176 -3.34 2.13 -28.13
N ILE A 177 -4.61 2.53 -28.34
CA ILE A 177 -5.40 3.25 -27.33
C ILE A 177 -5.61 2.36 -26.08
N THR A 178 -6.00 1.09 -26.28
CA THR A 178 -6.26 0.18 -25.16
C THR A 178 -5.01 -0.20 -24.36
N VAL A 179 -3.86 -0.32 -25.02
CA VAL A 179 -2.57 -0.71 -24.42
C VAL A 179 -1.86 0.50 -23.80
N ALA A 180 -1.98 1.69 -24.41
CA ALA A 180 -1.38 2.90 -23.87
C ALA A 180 -1.96 3.26 -22.49
N HIS A 181 -3.26 3.01 -22.27
CA HIS A 181 -3.92 3.36 -21.03
C HIS A 181 -3.28 2.73 -19.76
N PRO A 182 -3.12 1.40 -19.64
CA PRO A 182 -2.44 0.79 -18.49
C PRO A 182 -0.97 1.17 -18.37
N VAL A 183 -0.26 1.41 -19.49
CA VAL A 183 1.15 1.85 -19.45
C VAL A 183 1.26 3.25 -18.87
N VAL A 184 0.35 4.14 -19.26
CA VAL A 184 0.31 5.51 -18.75
C VAL A 184 -0.05 5.52 -17.26
N LEU A 185 -0.97 4.66 -16.82
CA LEU A 185 -1.25 4.45 -15.39
C LEU A 185 -0.01 3.97 -14.64
N LEU A 186 0.75 3.02 -15.19
CA LEU A 186 2.00 2.55 -14.59
C LEU A 186 3.03 3.67 -14.48
N LEU A 187 3.20 4.47 -15.54
CA LEU A 187 4.17 5.58 -15.57
C LEU A 187 3.82 6.67 -14.55
N PHE A 188 2.53 6.94 -14.36
CA PHE A 188 2.04 7.95 -13.43
C PHE A 188 1.62 7.37 -12.08
N SER A 189 1.92 6.10 -11.80
CA SER A 189 1.49 5.41 -10.57
C SER A 189 1.85 6.20 -9.32
N GLU A 190 3.07 6.73 -9.22
CA GLU A 190 3.49 7.56 -8.08
C GLU A 190 2.68 8.85 -7.95
N ARG A 191 2.34 9.51 -9.07
CA ARG A 191 1.52 10.74 -9.06
C ARG A 191 0.07 10.44 -8.73
N ILE A 192 -0.44 9.30 -9.21
CA ILE A 192 -1.79 8.82 -8.93
C ILE A 192 -1.88 8.46 -7.45
N ASP A 193 -0.89 7.75 -6.90
CA ASP A 193 -0.83 7.40 -5.48
C ASP A 193 -0.74 8.67 -4.61
N ALA A 194 0.08 9.65 -4.99
CA ALA A 194 0.17 10.92 -4.29
C ALA A 194 -1.15 11.71 -4.33
N ALA A 195 -1.78 11.83 -5.51
CA ALA A 195 -3.06 12.51 -5.68
C ALA A 195 -4.21 11.76 -5.00
N TYR A 196 -4.19 10.43 -5.03
CA TYR A 196 -5.14 9.57 -4.32
C TYR A 196 -5.03 9.79 -2.82
N ASN A 197 -3.81 9.76 -2.28
CA ASN A 197 -3.56 10.01 -0.86
C ASN A 197 -3.95 11.44 -0.48
N GLU A 198 -3.71 12.44 -1.32
CA GLU A 198 -4.13 13.82 -1.04
C GLU A 198 -5.66 13.97 -1.06
N GLY A 199 -6.34 13.39 -2.05
CA GLY A 199 -7.80 13.37 -2.13
C GLY A 199 -8.46 12.58 -1.00
N ARG A 200 -7.84 11.45 -0.60
CA ARG A 200 -8.21 10.67 0.59
C ARG A 200 -7.98 11.46 1.86
N ILE A 201 -6.84 12.10 2.04
CA ILE A 201 -6.57 12.95 3.21
C ILE A 201 -7.63 14.04 3.30
N LYS A 202 -8.02 14.67 2.19
CA LYS A 202 -9.10 15.67 2.17
C LYS A 202 -10.49 15.08 2.48
N THR A 203 -10.81 13.92 1.91
CA THR A 203 -12.12 13.26 2.10
C THR A 203 -12.25 12.65 3.50
N GLU A 204 -11.19 12.02 3.98
CA GLU A 204 -11.08 11.55 5.37
C GLU A 204 -11.00 12.73 6.32
N LEU A 205 -10.33 13.84 6.01
CA LEU A 205 -10.44 15.07 6.82
C LEU A 205 -11.87 15.54 6.89
N ASN A 206 -12.63 15.48 5.79
CA ASN A 206 -14.01 15.93 5.74
C ASN A 206 -14.97 14.93 6.42
N ASN A 207 -14.72 13.62 6.32
CA ASN A 207 -15.50 12.58 6.99
C ASN A 207 -15.14 12.46 8.47
N LEU A 208 -13.86 12.63 8.84
CA LEU A 208 -13.41 12.83 10.21
C LEU A 208 -13.95 14.15 10.73
N ALA A 209 -13.98 15.23 9.94
CA ALA A 209 -14.65 16.45 10.34
C ALA A 209 -16.13 16.15 10.59
N LEU A 210 -16.83 15.42 9.72
CA LEU A 210 -18.26 15.14 9.89
C LEU A 210 -18.58 14.14 11.02
N GLN A 211 -17.69 13.18 11.28
CA GLN A 211 -17.82 12.16 12.32
C GLN A 211 -17.25 12.64 13.68
N CYS A 212 -16.39 13.68 13.66
CA CYS A 212 -15.81 14.36 14.81
C CYS A 212 -16.27 15.82 14.98
N ASP A 213 -17.27 16.31 14.23
CA ASP A 213 -17.91 17.63 14.47
C ASP A 213 -18.91 17.51 15.62
N LEU A 214 -18.39 17.24 16.80
CA LEU A 214 -18.58 18.20 17.88
C LEU A 214 -17.40 19.16 17.75
N LYS A 215 -17.65 20.32 17.13
CA LYS A 215 -16.78 21.50 17.06
C LYS A 215 -15.53 21.39 17.95
N ASN A 216 -14.39 21.17 17.29
CA ASN A 216 -13.05 21.46 17.79
C ASN A 216 -12.53 20.54 18.94
N PRO A 217 -11.93 19.38 18.59
CA PRO A 217 -11.37 18.47 19.59
C PRO A 217 -10.13 19.04 20.31
N GLN A 218 -9.42 20.04 19.77
CA GLN A 218 -8.34 20.67 20.55
C GLN A 218 -8.87 21.61 21.62
N SER A 219 -9.97 22.32 21.38
CA SER A 219 -10.57 23.17 22.44
C SER A 219 -11.38 22.37 23.45
N GLU A 220 -12.07 21.30 23.05
CA GLU A 220 -12.83 20.50 24.02
C GLU A 220 -11.98 19.47 24.77
N LEU A 221 -10.96 18.85 24.15
CA LEU A 221 -9.99 18.06 24.94
C LEU A 221 -9.19 18.96 25.87
N SER A 222 -8.74 20.14 25.44
CA SER A 222 -8.04 21.05 26.35
C SER A 222 -8.98 21.65 27.40
N LEU A 223 -10.27 21.85 27.11
CA LEU A 223 -11.27 22.30 28.09
C LEU A 223 -11.67 21.17 29.04
N LEU A 224 -11.71 19.92 28.59
CA LEU A 224 -11.94 18.74 29.41
C LEU A 224 -10.71 18.42 30.27
N ASP A 225 -9.50 18.57 29.72
CA ASP A 225 -8.23 18.41 30.44
C ASP A 225 -7.99 19.60 31.39
N ALA A 226 -8.44 20.82 31.02
CA ALA A 226 -8.51 21.98 31.91
C ALA A 226 -9.51 21.75 33.04
N LYS A 227 -10.68 21.14 32.76
CA LYS A 227 -11.65 20.73 33.80
C LYS A 227 -11.06 19.66 34.70
N MET A 228 -10.40 18.64 34.15
CA MET A 228 -9.69 17.60 34.89
C MET A 228 -8.60 18.15 35.80
N THR A 229 -7.82 19.12 35.31
CA THR A 229 -6.77 19.79 36.09
C THR A 229 -7.34 20.77 37.11
N LEU A 230 -8.43 21.48 36.80
CA LEU A 230 -9.18 22.28 37.77
C LEU A 230 -9.72 21.42 38.92
N PHE A 231 -10.44 20.34 38.61
CA PHE A 231 -10.94 19.40 39.61
C PHE A 231 -9.80 18.80 40.44
N ARG A 232 -8.69 18.42 39.81
CA ARG A 232 -7.48 17.95 40.52
C ARG A 232 -6.90 19.01 41.46
N ASN A 233 -6.95 20.28 41.09
CA ASN A 233 -6.45 21.39 41.90
C ASN A 233 -7.42 21.75 43.04
N GLU A 234 -8.74 21.68 42.81
CA GLU A 234 -9.75 21.79 43.88
C GLU A 234 -9.58 20.69 44.94
N LEU A 235 -9.29 19.46 44.51
CA LEU A 235 -8.93 18.36 45.41
C LEU A 235 -7.66 18.62 46.22
N LYS A 236 -6.65 19.28 45.64
CA LYS A 236 -5.39 19.63 46.34
C LYS A 236 -5.57 20.79 47.31
N ASN A 237 -6.27 21.84 46.91
CA ASN A 237 -6.50 23.04 47.74
C ASN A 237 -7.47 22.76 48.90
N GLY A 238 -8.46 21.88 48.69
CA GLY A 238 -9.36 21.42 49.76
C GLY A 238 -8.66 20.67 50.90
N ASN A 239 -7.41 20.22 50.71
CA ASN A 239 -6.61 19.60 51.77
C ASN A 239 -5.89 20.63 52.66
N GLN A 240 -5.72 21.88 52.22
CA GLN A 240 -5.00 22.92 52.98
C GLN A 240 -5.90 23.84 53.81
N LEU A 241 -7.21 23.89 53.53
CA LEU A 241 -8.15 24.82 54.17
C LEU A 241 -8.87 24.23 55.41
N PHE A 242 -8.40 23.10 55.96
CA PHE A 242 -9.19 22.26 56.88
C PHE A 242 -8.58 22.01 58.27
N ASP A 243 -7.94 23.02 58.84
CA ASP A 243 -7.92 23.14 60.30
C ASP A 243 -9.14 23.95 60.73
N PRO A 244 -10.16 23.33 61.37
CA PRO A 244 -11.34 24.08 61.78
C PRO A 244 -10.94 25.08 62.87
N ALA A 245 -11.04 26.38 62.56
CA ALA A 245 -10.99 27.48 63.54
C ALA A 245 -12.03 27.33 64.66
N ILE A 246 -12.96 26.37 64.52
CA ILE A 246 -14.07 26.06 65.42
C ILE A 246 -13.59 25.47 66.76
N CYS A 247 -12.43 24.79 66.82
CA CYS A 247 -12.00 24.14 68.08
C CYS A 247 -11.21 25.07 69.05
N ASN A 248 -11.06 26.37 68.74
CA ASN A 248 -10.15 27.26 69.50
C ASN A 248 -10.81 28.15 70.56
N ASN A 249 -12.13 28.14 70.74
CA ASN A 249 -12.77 29.00 71.74
C ASN A 249 -13.86 28.29 72.54
N PRO A 250 -13.51 27.69 73.70
CA PRO A 250 -14.51 27.29 74.68
C PRO A 250 -15.06 28.57 75.33
N GLN A 251 -16.31 28.94 75.02
CA GLN A 251 -17.02 29.96 75.79
C GLN A 251 -17.27 29.46 77.21
N LEU A 252 -16.70 30.14 78.19
CA LEU A 252 -16.87 29.83 79.59
C LEU A 252 -18.13 30.51 80.14
N SER A 253 -19.14 29.71 80.44
CA SER A 253 -20.37 30.16 81.10
C SER A 253 -20.33 29.83 82.60
N SER A 254 -19.74 30.69 83.43
CA SER A 254 -20.24 30.91 84.81
C SER A 254 -19.70 32.22 85.41
N PRO A 255 -20.23 33.39 85.00
CA PRO A 255 -19.90 34.66 85.67
C PRO A 255 -20.31 34.68 87.16
N VAL A 256 -21.18 33.76 87.59
CA VAL A 256 -21.73 33.69 88.94
C VAL A 256 -20.70 33.22 89.98
N GLU A 257 -19.90 32.18 89.67
CA GLU A 257 -18.98 31.58 90.66
C GLU A 257 -17.65 32.35 90.77
N VAL A 258 -17.17 32.92 89.67
CA VAL A 258 -16.01 33.82 89.66
C VAL A 258 -16.29 35.06 90.52
N SER A 259 -17.53 35.57 90.48
CA SER A 259 -17.96 36.70 91.32
C SER A 259 -18.07 36.35 92.81
N ALA A 260 -18.34 35.08 93.15
CA ALA A 260 -18.40 34.62 94.54
C ALA A 260 -17.02 34.48 95.18
N ILE A 261 -16.03 33.98 94.41
CA ILE A 261 -14.62 33.93 94.85
C ILE A 261 -14.08 35.33 95.11
N GLU A 262 -14.43 36.31 94.28
CA GLU A 262 -13.98 37.70 94.45
C GLU A 262 -14.55 38.32 95.74
N LYS A 263 -15.82 38.03 96.07
CA LYS A 263 -16.43 38.49 97.33
C LYS A 263 -15.76 37.88 98.56
N LEU A 264 -15.46 36.57 98.55
CA LEU A 264 -14.77 35.91 99.66
C LEU A 264 -13.34 36.45 99.85
N LYS A 265 -12.63 36.77 98.75
CA LYS A 265 -11.32 37.43 98.81
C LYS A 265 -11.39 38.80 99.47
N GLN A 266 -12.41 39.59 99.15
CA GLN A 266 -12.63 40.91 99.78
C GLN A 266 -12.91 40.78 101.29
N GLU A 267 -13.65 39.74 101.69
CA GLU A 267 -13.96 39.48 103.10
C GLU A 267 -12.71 39.06 103.90
N ILE A 268 -11.86 38.20 103.33
CA ILE A 268 -10.54 37.84 103.91
C ILE A 268 -9.68 39.07 104.13
N GLU A 269 -9.59 39.97 103.14
CA GLU A 269 -8.77 41.19 103.28
C GLU A 269 -9.28 42.07 104.42
N SER A 270 -10.60 42.16 104.60
CA SER A 270 -11.19 42.90 105.72
C SER A 270 -10.90 42.27 107.10
N ILE A 271 -10.87 40.94 107.19
CA ILE A 271 -10.55 40.20 108.42
C ILE A 271 -9.07 40.33 108.74
N LYS A 272 -8.20 40.27 107.72
CA LYS A 272 -6.74 40.43 107.85
C LYS A 272 -6.35 41.79 108.42
N ILE A 273 -7.05 42.86 108.00
CA ILE A 273 -6.87 44.19 108.58
C ILE A 273 -7.23 44.20 110.07
N LYS A 274 -8.38 43.60 110.45
CA LYS A 274 -8.81 43.50 111.86
C LYS A 274 -7.85 42.68 112.71
N GLN A 275 -7.32 41.59 112.16
CA GLN A 275 -6.33 40.75 112.84
C GLN A 275 -5.03 41.53 113.09
N THR A 276 -4.52 42.23 112.06
CA THR A 276 -3.33 43.08 112.18
C THR A 276 -3.52 44.17 113.25
N GLN A 277 -4.72 44.76 113.31
CA GLN A 277 -5.05 45.75 114.33
C GLN A 277 -5.13 45.15 115.74
N ALA A 278 -5.69 43.94 115.88
CA ALA A 278 -5.69 43.23 117.15
C ALA A 278 -4.28 42.88 117.64
N ASP A 279 -3.40 42.43 116.75
CA ASP A 279 -2.00 42.15 117.07
C ASP A 279 -1.24 43.42 117.49
N GLN A 280 -1.47 44.53 116.79
CA GLN A 280 -0.93 45.84 117.18
C GLN A 280 -1.43 46.25 118.57
N ASP A 281 -2.71 46.13 118.85
CA ASP A 281 -3.29 46.46 120.17
C ASP A 281 -2.69 45.60 121.28
N VAL A 282 -2.47 44.29 121.05
CA VAL A 282 -1.79 43.39 122.00
C VAL A 282 -0.37 43.89 122.30
N THR A 283 0.41 44.28 121.29
CA THR A 283 1.77 44.79 121.50
C THR A 283 1.78 46.11 122.30
N VAL A 284 0.83 47.01 122.01
CA VAL A 284 0.66 48.27 122.74
C VAL A 284 0.26 47.98 124.20
N PHE A 285 -0.64 47.03 124.41
CA PHE A 285 -1.11 46.71 125.76
C PHE A 285 -0.03 46.07 126.63
N ILE A 286 0.79 45.19 126.05
CA ILE A 286 1.94 44.59 126.74
C ILE A 286 2.99 45.66 127.06
N ALA A 287 3.34 46.52 126.09
CA ALA A 287 4.33 47.58 126.29
C ALA A 287 3.91 48.57 127.38
N ASN A 288 2.62 48.91 127.45
CA ASN A 288 2.10 49.78 128.50
C ASN A 288 2.00 49.07 129.85
N ALA A 289 1.71 47.76 129.90
CA ALA A 289 1.81 46.99 131.12
C ALA A 289 3.26 46.92 131.66
N GLU A 290 4.26 46.82 130.78
CA GLU A 290 5.68 46.87 131.15
C GLU A 290 6.11 48.22 131.71
N LYS A 291 5.67 49.33 131.08
CA LYS A 291 5.89 50.70 131.59
C LYS A 291 5.32 50.89 132.99
N GLU A 292 4.10 50.38 133.22
CA GLU A 292 3.47 50.41 134.54
C GLU A 292 4.26 49.58 135.55
N LYS A 293 4.79 48.41 135.14
CA LYS A 293 5.62 47.53 135.98
C LYS A 293 6.90 48.23 136.44
N GLN A 294 7.46 49.10 135.60
CA GLN A 294 8.65 49.91 135.89
C GLN A 294 8.35 51.13 136.78
N GLY A 295 7.07 51.42 137.12
CA GLY A 295 6.68 52.50 138.02
C GLY A 295 6.67 53.90 137.39
N ILE A 296 6.50 53.99 136.07
CA ILE A 296 6.43 55.26 135.34
C ILE A 296 5.08 55.95 135.63
N ALA A 297 5.10 57.23 136.02
CA ALA A 297 3.90 58.03 136.28
C ALA A 297 3.51 58.91 135.08
N GLY A 298 2.21 59.02 134.76
CA GLY A 298 1.67 59.80 133.64
C GLY A 298 0.18 59.57 133.39
N ASN A 299 -0.43 60.27 132.43
CA ASN A 299 -1.86 60.10 132.09
C ASN A 299 -2.18 58.64 131.73
N GLY A 300 -3.01 58.00 132.55
CA GLY A 300 -3.42 56.60 132.39
C GLY A 300 -2.60 55.55 133.16
N PHE A 301 -1.51 55.95 133.85
CA PHE A 301 -0.61 55.08 134.60
C PHE A 301 -0.71 55.36 136.11
N THR A 302 -0.58 54.34 136.97
CA THR A 302 -0.74 54.47 138.44
C THR A 302 0.57 54.78 139.17
N GLY A 303 1.72 54.62 138.51
CA GLY A 303 3.05 54.90 139.09
C GLY A 303 3.50 53.94 140.19
N VAL A 304 2.77 52.82 140.41
CA VAL A 304 3.10 51.81 141.42
C VAL A 304 3.91 50.69 140.78
N SER A 305 5.11 50.42 141.32
CA SER A 305 5.96 49.33 140.82
C SER A 305 5.36 47.95 141.15
N GLY A 306 5.31 47.09 140.14
CA GLY A 306 4.78 45.72 140.22
C GLY A 306 3.26 45.60 140.05
N CYS A 307 2.82 44.44 139.55
CA CYS A 307 1.41 44.20 139.20
C CYS A 307 0.64 43.56 140.38
N LYS A 308 0.24 44.36 141.37
CA LYS A 308 -0.58 43.92 142.52
C LYS A 308 -2.08 43.83 142.16
N LYS A 309 -2.88 43.09 142.94
CA LYS A 309 -4.33 42.97 142.73
C LYS A 309 -5.00 44.36 142.76
N GLY A 310 -5.64 44.75 141.65
CA GLY A 310 -6.35 46.03 141.51
C GLY A 310 -5.64 47.12 140.69
N THR A 311 -4.40 46.92 140.23
CA THR A 311 -3.65 47.93 139.44
C THR A 311 -4.01 47.93 137.95
N GLN A 312 -3.75 49.04 137.26
CA GLN A 312 -3.98 49.17 135.81
C GLN A 312 -3.19 48.10 135.04
N CYS A 313 -1.95 47.77 135.43
CA CYS A 313 -1.17 46.68 134.81
C CYS A 313 -1.98 45.39 134.55
N LYS A 314 -2.81 44.94 135.51
CA LYS A 314 -3.58 43.70 135.35
C LYS A 314 -4.73 43.85 134.35
N LYS A 315 -5.35 45.03 134.26
CA LYS A 315 -6.38 45.33 133.25
C LYS A 315 -5.78 45.30 131.84
N TRP A 316 -4.62 45.92 131.66
CA TRP A 316 -3.89 45.94 130.39
C TRP A 316 -3.46 44.53 129.95
N LEU A 317 -2.99 43.69 130.88
CA LEU A 317 -2.69 42.28 130.60
C LEU A 317 -3.94 41.44 130.28
N SER A 318 -5.07 41.72 130.93
CA SER A 318 -6.34 41.07 130.59
C SER A 318 -6.81 41.48 129.19
N GLN A 319 -6.77 42.79 128.87
CA GLN A 319 -7.11 43.32 127.55
C GLN A 319 -6.18 42.78 126.45
N ALA A 320 -4.89 42.60 126.76
CA ALA A 320 -3.96 41.94 125.85
C ALA A 320 -4.30 40.46 125.62
N SER A 321 -4.77 39.74 126.65
CA SER A 321 -5.23 38.36 126.51
C SER A 321 -6.49 38.30 125.65
N ASP A 322 -7.49 39.14 125.94
CA ASP A 322 -8.77 39.16 125.21
C ASP A 322 -8.54 39.50 123.72
N ARG A 323 -7.71 40.51 123.41
CA ARG A 323 -7.38 40.86 122.01
C ARG A 323 -6.50 39.82 121.32
N LYS A 324 -5.70 39.07 122.07
CA LYS A 324 -4.95 37.94 121.53
C LYS A 324 -5.88 36.78 121.17
N ASP A 325 -6.88 36.51 122.00
CA ASP A 325 -7.91 35.50 121.72
C ASP A 325 -8.76 35.92 120.50
N ASP A 326 -9.11 37.21 120.37
CA ASP A 326 -9.76 37.77 119.17
C ASP A 326 -8.89 37.58 117.91
N SER A 327 -7.58 37.86 117.97
CA SER A 327 -6.66 37.66 116.85
C SER A 327 -6.58 36.19 116.42
N ILE A 328 -6.55 35.27 117.39
CA ILE A 328 -6.57 33.82 117.13
C ILE A 328 -7.89 33.41 116.47
N GLN A 329 -9.03 33.95 116.93
CA GLN A 329 -10.33 33.66 116.37
C GLN A 329 -10.46 34.17 114.93
N LEU A 330 -10.04 35.40 114.66
CA LEU A 330 -9.99 35.97 113.31
C LEU A 330 -9.07 35.17 112.39
N GLY A 331 -7.95 34.66 112.90
CA GLY A 331 -7.06 33.76 112.16
C GLY A 331 -7.71 32.42 111.79
N LYS A 332 -8.54 31.85 112.67
CA LYS A 332 -9.32 30.64 112.36
C LYS A 332 -10.38 30.88 111.30
N ASP A 333 -11.08 32.02 111.39
CA ASP A 333 -12.12 32.39 110.42
C ASP A 333 -11.52 32.65 109.02
N MET A 334 -10.32 33.26 108.96
CA MET A 334 -9.58 33.45 107.71
C MET A 334 -9.21 32.11 107.05
N VAL A 335 -8.66 31.16 107.81
CA VAL A 335 -8.33 29.82 107.30
C VAL A 335 -9.58 29.07 106.82
N ALA A 336 -10.73 29.26 107.49
CA ALA A 336 -11.99 28.67 107.06
C ALA A 336 -12.47 29.23 105.71
N LEU A 337 -12.37 30.55 105.50
CA LEU A 337 -12.71 31.20 104.22
C LEU A 337 -11.74 30.82 103.09
N GLU A 338 -10.44 30.72 103.37
CA GLU A 338 -9.45 30.21 102.41
C GLU A 338 -9.75 28.77 101.97
N GLY A 339 -10.23 27.93 102.90
CA GLY A 339 -10.72 26.59 102.61
C GLY A 339 -11.89 26.59 101.61
N GLN A 340 -12.87 27.48 101.79
CA GLN A 340 -14.01 27.62 100.88
C GLN A 340 -13.57 28.07 99.47
N ILE A 341 -12.62 29.01 99.37
CA ILE A 341 -12.06 29.46 98.09
C ILE A 341 -11.34 28.31 97.37
N SER A 342 -10.57 27.50 98.11
CA SER A 342 -9.89 26.34 97.53
C SER A 342 -10.87 25.32 96.96
N GLU A 343 -11.96 25.06 97.68
CA GLU A 343 -12.98 24.10 97.26
C GLU A 343 -13.78 24.60 96.03
N LEU A 344 -14.12 25.88 95.99
CA LEU A 344 -14.75 26.50 94.81
C LEU A 344 -13.83 26.46 93.58
N ASN A 345 -12.54 26.80 93.74
CA ASN A 345 -11.58 26.71 92.64
C ASN A 345 -11.43 25.28 92.11
N LYS A 346 -11.48 24.27 92.99
CA LYS A 346 -11.42 22.86 92.59
C LYS A 346 -12.66 22.44 91.78
N LYS A 347 -13.85 22.93 92.16
CA LYS A 347 -15.10 22.69 91.41
C LYS A 347 -15.05 23.32 90.01
N ILE A 348 -14.69 24.61 89.93
CA ILE A 348 -14.54 25.32 88.65
C ILE A 348 -13.51 24.65 87.74
N ALA A 349 -12.37 24.22 88.29
CA ALA A 349 -11.34 23.51 87.54
C ALA A 349 -11.84 22.15 87.01
N GLY A 350 -12.63 21.42 87.80
CA GLY A 350 -13.27 20.16 87.39
C GLY A 350 -14.25 20.37 86.23
N GLU A 351 -15.18 21.31 86.36
CA GLU A 351 -16.17 21.64 85.32
C GLU A 351 -15.49 22.14 84.03
N LEU A 352 -14.43 22.94 84.14
CA LEU A 352 -13.67 23.41 82.99
C LEU A 352 -13.01 22.27 82.21
N ILE A 353 -12.50 21.25 82.92
CA ILE A 353 -11.90 20.06 82.30
C ILE A 353 -12.96 19.25 81.59
N GLU A 354 -14.12 19.04 82.21
CA GLU A 354 -15.25 18.31 81.60
C GLU A 354 -15.78 19.01 80.35
N VAL A 355 -15.99 20.34 80.40
CA VAL A 355 -16.44 21.13 79.25
C VAL A 355 -15.40 21.12 78.12
N LYS A 356 -14.11 21.21 78.44
CA LYS A 356 -13.03 21.10 77.43
C LYS A 356 -12.96 19.72 76.80
N GLN A 357 -13.15 18.66 77.57
CA GLN A 357 -13.15 17.29 77.06
C GLN A 357 -14.39 17.00 76.21
N ALA A 358 -15.57 17.43 76.66
CA ALA A 358 -16.83 17.27 75.92
C ALA A 358 -16.80 18.04 74.59
N SER A 359 -16.34 19.30 74.60
CA SER A 359 -16.22 20.11 73.37
C SER A 359 -15.18 19.55 72.40
N LYS A 360 -14.06 19.02 72.90
CA LYS A 360 -13.06 18.32 72.07
C LYS A 360 -13.63 17.06 71.41
N ALA A 361 -14.32 16.22 72.17
CA ALA A 361 -14.94 14.99 71.66
C ALA A 361 -16.00 15.28 70.58
N GLN A 362 -16.80 16.34 70.78
CA GLN A 362 -17.77 16.80 69.78
C GLN A 362 -17.08 17.31 68.51
N CYS A 363 -15.99 18.09 68.62
CA CYS A 363 -15.20 18.58 67.48
C CYS A 363 -14.58 17.41 66.68
N GLU A 364 -14.10 16.38 67.37
CA GLU A 364 -13.50 15.19 66.73
C GLU A 364 -14.54 14.39 65.94
N LYS A 365 -15.76 14.25 66.47
CA LYS A 365 -16.86 13.53 65.80
C LYS A 365 -17.33 14.23 64.52
N GLU A 366 -17.59 15.54 64.57
CA GLU A 366 -17.99 16.33 63.40
C GLU A 366 -16.90 16.35 62.32
N ARG A 367 -15.63 16.41 62.73
CA ARG A 367 -14.49 16.31 61.81
C ARG A 367 -14.46 14.98 61.08
N ASP A 368 -14.73 13.88 61.76
CA ASP A 368 -14.64 12.54 61.17
C ASP A 368 -15.86 12.23 60.27
N GLU A 369 -17.05 12.72 60.62
CA GLU A 369 -18.22 12.71 59.72
C GLU A 369 -17.96 13.51 58.44
N LEU A 370 -17.36 14.70 58.54
CA LEU A 370 -17.03 15.54 57.40
C LEU A 370 -15.95 14.92 56.50
N LYS A 371 -14.97 14.21 57.08
CA LYS A 371 -13.97 13.42 56.32
C LYS A 371 -14.62 12.28 55.55
N ALA A 372 -15.58 11.57 56.16
CA ALA A 372 -16.26 10.45 55.52
C ALA A 372 -17.10 10.88 54.31
N VAL A 373 -17.83 12.00 54.43
CA VAL A 373 -18.61 12.58 53.31
C VAL A 373 -17.70 12.95 52.14
N ARG A 374 -16.53 13.55 52.39
CA ARG A 374 -15.58 13.88 51.30
C ARG A 374 -14.87 12.69 50.69
N MET A 375 -14.62 11.62 51.44
CA MET A 375 -14.08 10.39 50.84
C MET A 375 -15.05 9.82 49.79
N LYS A 376 -16.36 9.84 50.10
CA LYS A 376 -17.40 9.43 49.15
C LYS A 376 -17.48 10.35 47.93
N GLN A 377 -17.41 11.67 48.14
CA GLN A 377 -17.38 12.62 47.02
C GLN A 377 -16.16 12.41 46.11
N ARG A 378 -14.98 12.19 46.70
CA ARG A 378 -13.75 11.91 45.94
C ARG A 378 -13.82 10.61 45.13
N ASP A 379 -14.40 9.56 45.68
CA ASP A 379 -14.58 8.28 44.95
C ASP A 379 -15.54 8.45 43.77
N LEU A 380 -16.61 9.25 43.94
CA LEU A 380 -17.54 9.58 42.86
C LEU A 380 -16.87 10.41 41.77
N ASP A 381 -16.12 11.44 42.15
CA ASP A 381 -15.40 12.31 41.22
C ASP A 381 -14.31 11.52 40.47
N GLN A 382 -13.59 10.62 41.14
CA GLN A 382 -12.59 9.74 40.54
C GLN A 382 -13.21 8.78 39.52
N LYS A 383 -14.37 8.18 39.82
CA LYS A 383 -15.11 7.32 38.88
C LYS A 383 -15.60 8.07 37.66
N ASN A 384 -16.09 9.30 37.84
CA ASN A 384 -16.52 10.15 36.73
C ASN A 384 -15.33 10.45 35.79
N ILE A 385 -14.16 10.76 36.36
CA ILE A 385 -12.92 10.98 35.61
C ILE A 385 -12.51 9.73 34.82
N GLU A 386 -12.54 8.55 35.43
CA GLU A 386 -12.19 7.28 34.76
C GLU A 386 -13.15 7.00 33.59
N SER A 387 -14.46 7.20 33.79
CA SER A 387 -15.45 6.99 32.72
C SER A 387 -15.25 7.91 31.52
N LEU A 388 -14.87 9.18 31.75
CA LEU A 388 -14.57 10.14 30.69
C LEU A 388 -13.29 9.78 29.94
N SER A 389 -12.25 9.32 30.66
CA SER A 389 -11.00 8.86 30.07
C SER A 389 -11.22 7.63 29.19
N ASP A 390 -12.03 6.66 29.65
CA ASP A 390 -12.35 5.46 28.88
C ASP A 390 -13.15 5.76 27.62
N GLN A 391 -14.13 6.68 27.71
CA GLN A 391 -14.89 7.13 26.56
C GLN A 391 -13.97 7.78 25.51
N GLN A 392 -13.03 8.62 25.94
CA GLN A 392 -12.04 9.25 25.07
C GLN A 392 -11.10 8.22 24.42
N ASN A 393 -10.60 7.24 25.18
CA ASN A 393 -9.73 6.18 24.68
C ASN A 393 -10.45 5.29 23.64
N SER A 394 -11.74 5.01 23.84
CA SER A 394 -12.55 4.22 22.90
C SER A 394 -12.77 4.93 21.56
N MET A 395 -12.88 6.27 21.57
CA MET A 395 -12.99 7.08 20.37
C MET A 395 -11.67 7.10 19.60
N SER A 396 -10.55 7.35 20.30
CA SER A 396 -9.21 7.34 19.69
C SER A 396 -8.85 5.99 19.06
N ARG A 397 -9.22 4.88 19.70
CA ARG A 397 -8.99 3.53 19.13
C ARG A 397 -9.78 3.30 17.84
N ARG A 398 -11.06 3.67 17.80
CA ARG A 398 -11.90 3.52 16.59
C ARG A 398 -11.39 4.37 15.43
N CYS A 399 -10.83 5.54 15.71
CA CYS A 399 -10.17 6.37 14.69
C CYS A 399 -8.87 5.71 14.18
N ALA A 400 -8.01 5.21 15.08
CA ALA A 400 -6.75 4.57 14.71
C ALA A 400 -6.94 3.24 13.94
N GLU A 401 -7.95 2.45 14.28
CA GLU A 401 -8.28 1.19 13.61
C GLU A 401 -8.79 1.40 12.18
N LYS A 402 -9.59 2.47 11.96
CA LYS A 402 -9.98 2.89 10.61
C LYS A 402 -8.78 3.37 9.79
N GLU A 403 -7.86 4.12 10.39
CA GLU A 403 -6.64 4.60 9.73
C GLU A 403 -5.74 3.45 9.25
N ALA A 404 -5.59 2.40 10.06
CA ALA A 404 -4.83 1.19 9.70
C ALA A 404 -5.52 0.32 8.63
N SER A 405 -6.86 0.29 8.61
CA SER A 405 -7.62 -0.43 7.58
C SER A 405 -7.54 0.24 6.20
N ILE A 406 -7.18 1.53 6.16
CA ILE A 406 -7.13 2.33 4.94
C ILE A 406 -5.77 2.24 4.23
N THR A 407 -4.67 2.08 4.98
CA THR A 407 -3.30 2.04 4.44
C THR A 407 -3.01 0.81 3.56
N HIS A 408 -3.84 -0.24 3.62
CA HIS A 408 -3.61 -1.49 2.90
C HIS A 408 -4.42 -1.67 1.60
N LEU A 409 -5.33 -0.75 1.25
CA LEU A 409 -6.08 -0.84 0.00
C LEU A 409 -5.43 0.02 -1.09
N LYS A 410 -4.72 -0.64 -2.00
CA LYS A 410 -4.26 -0.04 -3.25
C LYS A 410 -5.50 0.37 -4.08
N PRO A 411 -5.55 1.57 -4.68
CA PRO A 411 -6.71 2.01 -5.45
C PRO A 411 -6.98 1.06 -6.61
N ASP A 412 -8.24 0.70 -6.84
CA ASP A 412 -8.68 -0.13 -7.97
C ASP A 412 -8.37 0.59 -9.30
N VAL A 413 -8.25 -0.17 -10.39
CA VAL A 413 -7.92 0.37 -11.72
C VAL A 413 -8.88 1.48 -12.10
N LEU A 414 -10.20 1.31 -11.86
CA LEU A 414 -11.18 2.37 -12.15
C LEU A 414 -10.88 3.66 -11.38
N THR A 415 -10.53 3.57 -10.10
CA THR A 415 -10.19 4.75 -9.29
C THR A 415 -8.92 5.41 -9.79
N GLN A 416 -7.91 4.62 -10.18
CA GLN A 416 -6.70 5.14 -10.81
C GLN A 416 -7.00 5.83 -12.15
N THR A 417 -7.93 5.29 -12.96
CA THR A 417 -8.34 5.92 -14.23
C THR A 417 -9.08 7.24 -14.02
N GLU A 418 -9.92 7.32 -12.98
CA GLU A 418 -10.65 8.53 -12.64
C GLU A 418 -9.68 9.63 -12.19
N ILE A 419 -8.73 9.29 -11.31
CA ILE A 419 -7.68 10.23 -10.84
C ILE A 419 -6.79 10.66 -12.00
N LEU A 420 -6.38 9.73 -12.87
CA LEU A 420 -5.61 10.07 -14.06
C LEU A 420 -6.40 11.02 -14.97
N THR A 421 -7.70 10.82 -15.10
CA THR A 421 -8.57 11.68 -15.93
C THR A 421 -8.75 13.06 -15.29
N GLN A 422 -8.89 13.15 -13.96
CA GLN A 422 -8.88 14.41 -13.23
C GLN A 422 -7.53 15.14 -13.33
N LEU A 423 -6.41 14.41 -13.35
CA LEU A 423 -5.08 14.95 -13.59
C LEU A 423 -4.89 15.42 -15.04
N MET A 424 -5.56 14.79 -16.02
CA MET A 424 -5.53 15.22 -17.42
C MET A 424 -6.47 16.41 -17.68
N PHE A 425 -7.64 16.44 -17.05
CA PHE A 425 -8.69 17.43 -17.21
C PHE A 425 -9.10 18.01 -15.84
N PRO A 426 -8.24 18.81 -15.18
CA PRO A 426 -8.66 19.53 -13.99
C PRO A 426 -9.81 20.48 -14.32
N GLY A 427 -10.70 20.74 -13.35
CA GLY A 427 -11.91 21.56 -13.54
C GLY A 427 -11.68 23.00 -14.04
N GLU A 428 -10.42 23.48 -14.07
CA GLU A 428 -10.02 24.79 -14.58
C GLU A 428 -9.42 24.78 -16.00
N GLY A 429 -9.34 23.62 -16.67
CA GLY A 429 -8.89 23.51 -18.06
C GLY A 429 -8.15 22.22 -18.39
N VAL A 430 -7.79 22.04 -19.65
CA VAL A 430 -7.01 20.86 -20.09
C VAL A 430 -5.56 21.02 -19.65
N SER A 431 -5.04 20.05 -18.89
CA SER A 431 -3.61 19.94 -18.61
C SER A 431 -2.90 19.45 -19.87
N TRP A 432 -2.61 20.38 -20.79
CA TRP A 432 -2.01 20.08 -22.10
C TRP A 432 -0.77 19.19 -22.00
N HIS A 433 0.03 19.34 -20.94
CA HIS A 433 1.21 18.49 -20.71
C HIS A 433 0.85 17.00 -20.54
N ASN A 434 -0.13 16.67 -19.69
CA ASN A 434 -0.51 15.29 -19.42
C ASN A 434 -1.21 14.65 -20.64
N LEU A 435 -2.05 15.42 -21.32
CA LEU A 435 -2.69 14.98 -22.57
C LEU A 435 -1.66 14.76 -23.68
N LEU A 436 -0.68 15.67 -23.82
CA LEU A 436 0.40 15.54 -24.78
C LEU A 436 1.25 14.31 -24.50
N VAL A 437 1.57 14.01 -23.23
CA VAL A 437 2.27 12.79 -22.87
C VAL A 437 1.46 11.55 -23.25
N PHE A 438 0.15 11.51 -22.94
CA PHE A 438 -0.72 10.41 -23.35
C PHE A 438 -0.75 10.24 -24.88
N LEU A 439 -0.87 11.34 -25.63
CA LEU A 439 -0.88 11.33 -27.09
C LEU A 439 0.46 10.89 -27.67
N ILE A 440 1.59 11.31 -27.09
CA ILE A 440 2.92 10.83 -27.46
C ILE A 440 3.03 9.33 -27.26
N PHE A 441 2.60 8.80 -26.11
CA PHE A 441 2.64 7.35 -25.88
C PHE A 441 1.74 6.59 -26.86
N MET A 442 0.52 7.08 -27.09
CA MET A 442 -0.39 6.46 -28.07
C MET A 442 0.22 6.45 -29.49
N LEU A 443 0.81 7.58 -29.92
CA LEU A 443 1.47 7.68 -31.21
C LEU A 443 2.72 6.80 -31.28
N LEU A 444 3.48 6.67 -30.18
CA LEU A 444 4.64 5.78 -30.08
C LEU A 444 4.22 4.31 -30.23
N PHE A 445 3.19 3.85 -29.52
CA PHE A 445 2.68 2.48 -29.65
C PHE A 445 2.16 2.20 -31.06
N LEU A 446 1.40 3.13 -31.62
CA LEU A 446 0.92 3.05 -33.00
C LEU A 446 2.10 2.98 -33.99
N ALA A 447 3.15 3.78 -33.79
CA ALA A 447 4.33 3.78 -34.64
C ALA A 447 5.11 2.47 -34.55
N ILE A 448 5.25 1.90 -33.34
CA ILE A 448 5.90 0.60 -33.12
C ILE A 448 5.14 -0.51 -33.84
N ASP A 449 3.82 -0.60 -33.68
CA ASP A 449 2.99 -1.63 -34.33
C ASP A 449 2.97 -1.48 -35.85
N MET A 450 2.94 -0.24 -36.35
CA MET A 450 2.95 0.03 -37.78
C MET A 450 4.35 -0.09 -38.41
N LEU A 451 5.44 -0.10 -37.62
CA LEU A 451 6.81 -0.12 -38.13
C LEU A 451 7.07 -1.32 -39.04
N ALA A 452 6.61 -2.52 -38.65
CA ALA A 452 6.81 -3.73 -39.43
C ALA A 452 6.11 -3.65 -40.80
N VAL A 453 4.89 -3.09 -40.83
CA VAL A 453 4.10 -2.90 -42.06
C VAL A 453 4.72 -1.83 -42.95
N VAL A 454 5.13 -0.70 -42.38
CA VAL A 454 5.77 0.41 -43.09
C VAL A 454 7.09 -0.05 -43.73
N LEU A 455 7.92 -0.80 -42.99
CA LEU A 455 9.17 -1.36 -43.51
C LEU A 455 8.93 -2.38 -44.63
N LYS A 456 7.86 -3.19 -44.53
CA LYS A 456 7.49 -4.13 -45.59
C LYS A 456 6.94 -3.43 -46.85
N MET A 457 6.23 -2.30 -46.68
CA MET A 457 5.73 -1.46 -47.77
C MET A 457 6.83 -0.68 -48.50
N ALA A 458 7.86 -0.22 -47.77
CA ALA A 458 8.83 0.75 -48.27
C ALA A 458 9.80 0.20 -49.33
N ARG A 459 10.13 -1.10 -49.33
CA ARG A 459 11.07 -1.69 -50.30
C ARG A 459 10.66 -3.08 -50.76
N ILE A 460 10.38 -3.17 -52.05
CA ILE A 460 10.25 -4.42 -52.80
C ILE A 460 11.59 -5.15 -52.74
N GLY A 461 11.62 -6.32 -52.08
CA GLY A 461 12.82 -7.13 -51.94
C GLY A 461 12.91 -8.26 -52.97
N VAL A 462 14.13 -8.77 -53.18
CA VAL A 462 14.41 -9.91 -54.07
C VAL A 462 13.68 -11.17 -53.61
N TYR A 463 13.40 -11.29 -52.31
CA TYR A 463 12.63 -12.38 -51.73
C TYR A 463 11.20 -12.43 -52.30
N GLU A 464 10.47 -11.32 -52.28
CA GLU A 464 9.07 -11.25 -52.74
C GLU A 464 8.95 -11.65 -54.22
N THR A 465 9.92 -11.25 -55.06
CA THR A 465 9.94 -11.67 -56.47
C THR A 465 10.19 -13.17 -56.66
N LYS A 466 10.98 -13.80 -55.79
CA LYS A 466 11.22 -15.25 -55.85
C LYS A 466 10.00 -16.04 -55.40
N VAL A 467 9.29 -15.56 -54.38
CA VAL A 467 8.01 -16.14 -53.94
C VAL A 467 6.98 -16.07 -55.07
N ASP A 468 6.84 -14.91 -55.71
CA ASP A 468 5.92 -14.74 -56.85
C ASP A 468 6.28 -15.69 -58.02
N MET A 469 7.57 -15.88 -58.31
CA MET A 469 8.04 -16.82 -59.35
C MET A 469 7.75 -18.29 -58.97
N GLU A 470 7.92 -18.67 -57.71
CA GLU A 470 7.67 -20.03 -57.26
C GLU A 470 6.16 -20.35 -57.23
N GLU A 471 5.32 -19.40 -56.80
CA GLU A 471 3.85 -19.55 -56.86
C GLU A 471 3.34 -19.65 -58.30
N THR A 472 3.85 -18.81 -59.22
CA THR A 472 3.49 -18.89 -60.64
C THR A 472 3.97 -20.18 -61.29
N HIS A 473 5.17 -20.66 -60.92
CA HIS A 473 5.67 -21.96 -61.38
C HIS A 473 4.80 -23.12 -60.90
N ASN A 474 4.41 -23.12 -59.61
CA ASN A 474 3.54 -24.14 -59.05
C ASN A 474 2.14 -24.11 -59.67
N ALA A 475 1.56 -22.92 -59.87
CA ALA A 475 0.28 -22.77 -60.56
C ALA A 475 0.33 -23.29 -62.00
N LEU A 476 1.44 -23.06 -62.70
CA LEU A 476 1.67 -23.59 -64.04
C LEU A 476 1.80 -25.12 -64.02
N LEU A 477 2.53 -25.69 -63.05
CA LEU A 477 2.63 -27.14 -62.88
C LEU A 477 1.27 -27.79 -62.59
N ASP A 478 0.45 -27.16 -61.74
CA ASP A 478 -0.89 -27.64 -61.44
C ASP A 478 -1.80 -27.55 -62.67
N PHE A 479 -1.68 -26.48 -63.47
CA PHE A 479 -2.38 -26.37 -64.75
C PHE A 479 -1.96 -27.47 -65.75
N ILE A 480 -0.66 -27.77 -65.85
CA ILE A 480 -0.14 -28.87 -66.69
C ILE A 480 -0.67 -30.21 -66.20
N LYS A 481 -0.63 -30.50 -64.89
CA LYS A 481 -1.16 -31.73 -64.30
C LYS A 481 -2.65 -31.90 -64.59
N GLN A 482 -3.44 -30.83 -64.41
CA GLN A 482 -4.87 -30.85 -64.69
C GLN A 482 -5.16 -31.17 -66.15
N ARG A 483 -4.42 -30.55 -67.09
CA ARG A 483 -4.56 -30.88 -68.53
C ARG A 483 -4.10 -32.29 -68.86
N HIS A 484 -3.01 -32.76 -68.27
CA HIS A 484 -2.51 -34.11 -68.50
C HIS A 484 -3.52 -35.18 -68.05
N GLN A 485 -4.18 -34.97 -66.91
CA GLN A 485 -5.22 -35.86 -66.40
C GLN A 485 -6.45 -35.93 -67.30
N VAL A 486 -6.85 -34.80 -67.91
CA VAL A 486 -7.93 -34.77 -68.90
C VAL A 486 -7.52 -35.55 -70.15
N VAL A 487 -6.30 -35.34 -70.65
CA VAL A 487 -5.79 -36.07 -71.84
C VAL A 487 -5.67 -37.57 -71.58
N SER A 488 -5.26 -38.00 -70.37
CA SER A 488 -5.17 -39.42 -70.03
C SER A 488 -6.55 -40.09 -69.96
N GLN A 489 -7.57 -39.40 -69.44
CA GLN A 489 -8.95 -39.90 -69.45
C GLN A 489 -9.49 -40.08 -70.88
N PHE A 490 -9.20 -39.13 -71.78
CA PHE A 490 -9.55 -39.28 -73.20
C PHE A 490 -8.80 -40.45 -73.85
N ALA A 491 -7.53 -40.67 -73.50
CA ALA A 491 -6.77 -41.82 -73.99
C ALA A 491 -7.34 -43.17 -73.50
N GLU A 492 -7.81 -43.25 -72.25
CA GLU A 492 -8.48 -44.44 -71.71
C GLU A 492 -9.83 -44.70 -72.40
N LEU A 493 -10.64 -43.67 -72.62
CA LEU A 493 -11.90 -43.77 -73.37
C LEU A 493 -11.68 -44.25 -74.80
N ALA A 494 -10.68 -43.71 -75.51
CA ALA A 494 -10.32 -44.14 -76.84
C ALA A 494 -9.83 -45.60 -76.88
N ASN A 495 -9.09 -46.04 -75.85
CA ASN A 495 -8.65 -47.43 -75.74
C ASN A 495 -9.83 -48.37 -75.43
N GLN A 496 -10.79 -47.96 -74.61
CA GLN A 496 -12.04 -48.70 -74.38
C GLN A 496 -12.87 -48.84 -75.67
N GLU A 497 -13.01 -47.78 -76.46
CA GLU A 497 -13.66 -47.87 -77.77
C GLU A 497 -12.95 -48.86 -78.70
N GLN A 498 -11.60 -48.83 -78.75
CA GLN A 498 -10.86 -49.80 -79.55
C GLN A 498 -11.03 -51.24 -79.07
N ILE A 499 -11.10 -51.48 -77.76
CA ILE A 499 -11.38 -52.79 -77.19
C ILE A 499 -12.81 -53.23 -77.55
N MET A 500 -13.78 -52.33 -77.47
CA MET A 500 -15.17 -52.61 -77.84
C MET A 500 -15.30 -52.95 -79.33
N ILE A 501 -14.60 -52.22 -80.21
CA ILE A 501 -14.52 -52.49 -81.65
C ILE A 501 -13.85 -53.85 -81.93
N LYS A 502 -12.80 -54.22 -81.17
CA LYS A 502 -12.17 -55.56 -81.27
C LYS A 502 -13.08 -56.68 -80.77
N GLN A 503 -13.90 -56.42 -79.75
CA GLN A 503 -14.87 -57.40 -79.21
C GLN A 503 -16.10 -57.56 -80.11
N LEU A 504 -16.49 -56.52 -80.85
CA LEU A 504 -17.47 -56.61 -81.93
C LEU A 504 -16.86 -57.37 -83.10
N ASN A 505 -16.89 -58.71 -83.03
CA ASN A 505 -16.29 -59.60 -84.00
C ASN A 505 -16.98 -59.42 -85.36
N VAL A 506 -16.38 -58.62 -86.25
CA VAL A 506 -16.88 -58.31 -87.61
C VAL A 506 -17.25 -59.58 -88.38
N ASN A 507 -16.62 -60.71 -88.06
CA ASN A 507 -16.93 -62.01 -88.63
C ASN A 507 -18.33 -62.54 -88.25
N VAL A 508 -18.84 -62.25 -87.05
CA VAL A 508 -20.18 -62.70 -86.59
C VAL A 508 -21.29 -61.92 -87.32
N LEU A 509 -21.10 -60.61 -87.52
CA LEU A 509 -22.01 -59.79 -88.34
C LEU A 509 -22.02 -60.23 -89.80
N LYS A 510 -20.86 -60.60 -90.36
CA LYS A 510 -20.75 -61.11 -91.73
C LYS A 510 -21.50 -62.45 -91.89
N GLN A 511 -21.38 -63.35 -90.91
CA GLN A 511 -22.04 -64.66 -90.92
C GLN A 511 -23.57 -64.53 -90.84
N GLY A 512 -24.09 -63.65 -89.97
CA GLY A 512 -25.53 -63.39 -89.87
C GLY A 512 -26.12 -62.72 -91.11
N LEU A 513 -25.34 -61.87 -91.80
CA LEU A 513 -25.77 -61.24 -93.05
C LEU A 513 -25.83 -62.26 -94.19
N ASP A 514 -24.84 -63.14 -94.32
CA ASP A 514 -24.81 -64.19 -95.36
C ASP A 514 -25.94 -65.21 -95.18
N GLU A 515 -26.28 -65.59 -93.95
CA GLU A 515 -27.44 -66.46 -93.67
C GLU A 515 -28.78 -65.80 -94.05
N ASN A 516 -28.94 -64.50 -93.78
CA ASN A 516 -30.14 -63.76 -94.15
C ASN A 516 -30.25 -63.56 -95.67
N PHE A 517 -29.16 -63.28 -96.37
CA PHE A 517 -29.14 -63.23 -97.83
C PHE A 517 -29.49 -64.59 -98.44
N THR A 518 -28.98 -65.69 -97.87
CA THR A 518 -29.28 -67.05 -98.34
C THR A 518 -30.75 -67.41 -98.16
N LYS A 519 -31.38 -66.97 -97.06
CA LYS A 519 -32.83 -67.13 -96.84
C LYS A 519 -33.66 -66.30 -97.83
N LEU A 520 -33.23 -65.06 -98.12
CA LEU A 520 -33.90 -64.18 -99.09
C LEU A 520 -33.85 -64.77 -100.52
N ILE A 521 -32.71 -65.32 -100.92
CA ILE A 521 -32.53 -65.98 -102.23
C ILE A 521 -33.38 -67.26 -102.35
N LYS A 522 -33.53 -68.03 -101.25
CA LYS A 522 -34.41 -69.22 -101.22
C LYS A 522 -35.90 -68.88 -101.31
N ALA A 523 -36.32 -67.73 -100.76
CA ALA A 523 -37.69 -67.25 -100.86
C ALA A 523 -38.07 -66.79 -102.30
N PHE A 524 -37.07 -66.50 -103.14
CA PHE A 524 -37.25 -65.92 -104.48
C PHE A 524 -37.42 -66.96 -105.62
N ASN A 525 -37.80 -68.20 -105.32
CA ASN A 525 -37.74 -69.31 -106.29
C ASN A 525 -39.08 -69.72 -106.93
N GLN A 526 -39.00 -69.92 -108.25
CA GLN A 526 -39.97 -70.44 -109.24
C GLN A 526 -41.24 -69.64 -109.54
N ALA A 527 -41.95 -69.07 -108.56
CA ALA A 527 -43.20 -68.34 -108.84
C ALA A 527 -42.98 -66.97 -109.53
N ASP A 528 -41.89 -66.27 -109.17
CA ASP A 528 -41.60 -64.92 -109.70
C ASP A 528 -40.85 -64.96 -111.05
N ARG A 529 -40.16 -66.06 -111.38
CA ARG A 529 -39.54 -66.26 -112.70
C ARG A 529 -40.55 -66.47 -113.82
N GLN A 530 -41.71 -67.07 -113.53
CA GLN A 530 -42.80 -67.18 -114.50
C GLN A 530 -43.53 -65.85 -114.71
N ARG A 531 -43.67 -65.03 -113.66
CA ARG A 531 -44.25 -63.68 -113.76
C ARG A 531 -43.35 -62.72 -114.56
N LEU A 532 -42.04 -62.80 -114.41
CA LEU A 532 -41.10 -61.97 -115.18
C LEU A 532 -41.07 -62.35 -116.68
N ASN A 533 -41.12 -63.64 -117.03
CA ASN A 533 -41.11 -64.08 -118.43
C ASN A 533 -42.38 -63.72 -119.21
N ASN A 534 -43.55 -63.66 -118.55
CA ASN A 534 -44.78 -63.19 -119.19
C ASN A 534 -44.79 -61.67 -119.40
N PHE A 535 -44.09 -60.91 -118.55
CA PHE A 535 -43.99 -59.45 -118.65
C PHE A 535 -43.05 -58.96 -119.76
N PHE A 536 -42.10 -59.79 -120.23
CA PHE A 536 -41.20 -59.46 -121.35
C PHE A 536 -41.65 -60.02 -122.71
N LYS A 537 -42.82 -60.67 -122.77
CA LYS A 537 -43.38 -61.27 -124.00
C LYS A 537 -44.52 -60.44 -124.61
N ASP A 538 -45.12 -59.56 -123.81
CA ASP A 538 -45.91 -58.37 -124.24
C ASP A 538 -44.96 -57.17 -124.38
#